data_AF-A0A2H0DY61-F1
#
_entry.id   AF-A0A2H0DY61-F1
#
_cell.length_a   1.000
_cell.length_b   1.000
_cell.length_c   1.000
_cell.angle_alpha   90.00
_cell.angle_beta   90.00
_cell.angle_gamma   90.00
#
_symmetry.space_group_name_H-M   'P 1'
#
loop_
_entity.id
_entity.type
_entity.pdbx_description
1 polymer ?
#
loop_
_entity_poly.entity_id
_entity_poly.type
_entity_poly.pdbx_seq_one_letter_code
_entity_poly.pdbx_strand_id
1 'polypeptide(L)'
;MVLLAKQVSFQEYYAVQQNIFVFSAPTMISLVYYFAEEFLFRGFLFFGLWDRFKYHTFWITNVIFAIFHVGKPTLEVFFAFSLGLVLSYTSFKTKSFIPATIIHFAVALILNILVTYVFTPTNPVNLVMPF
;
A
#
# COMPACT_ATOMS: atom_id res chain seq x y z
N MET A 1 8.00 8.42 4.30
CA MET A 1 6.72 9.07 3.90
C MET A 1 6.94 10.48 3.38
N VAL A 2 7.37 11.47 4.17
CA VAL A 2 7.60 12.85 3.66
C VAL A 2 8.57 12.92 2.47
N LEU A 3 9.72 12.23 2.56
CA LEU A 3 10.68 12.20 1.45
C LEU A 3 10.11 11.52 0.18
N LEU A 4 9.27 10.50 0.35
CA LEU A 4 8.63 9.80 -0.78
C LEU A 4 7.61 10.71 -1.45
N ALA A 5 6.79 11.39 -0.65
CA ALA A 5 5.74 12.27 -1.15
C ALA A 5 6.27 13.51 -1.91
N LYS A 6 7.53 13.88 -1.71
CA LYS A 6 8.23 14.94 -2.45
C LYS A 6 8.80 14.49 -3.80
N GLN A 7 8.83 13.19 -4.08
CA GLN A 7 9.38 12.69 -5.34
C GLN A 7 8.36 12.86 -6.47
N VAL A 8 8.86 13.31 -7.63
CA VAL A 8 8.04 13.53 -8.83
C VAL A 8 7.28 12.28 -9.23
N SER A 9 7.90 11.09 -9.16
CA SER A 9 7.25 9.81 -9.49
C SER A 9 6.04 9.50 -8.60
N PHE A 10 6.09 9.84 -7.31
CA PHE A 10 4.93 9.70 -6.41
C PHE A 10 3.87 10.75 -6.75
N GLN A 11 4.27 11.99 -7.00
CA GLN A 11 3.33 13.05 -7.36
C GLN A 11 2.59 12.71 -8.66
N GLU A 12 3.28 12.25 -9.70
CA GLU A 12 2.67 11.86 -10.98
C GLU A 12 1.72 10.67 -10.81
N TYR A 13 2.16 9.58 -10.18
CA TYR A 13 1.35 8.37 -10.00
C TYR A 13 0.06 8.66 -9.22
N TYR A 14 0.18 9.38 -8.10
CA TYR A 14 -0.97 9.68 -7.24
C TYR A 14 -1.81 10.87 -7.77
N ALA A 15 -1.25 11.77 -8.58
CA ALA A 15 -2.01 12.84 -9.25
C ALA A 15 -2.87 12.32 -10.41
N VAL A 16 -2.38 11.34 -11.20
CA VAL A 16 -3.15 10.74 -12.30
C VAL A 16 -4.39 9.99 -11.78
N GLN A 17 -4.31 9.41 -10.56
CA GLN A 17 -5.47 8.81 -9.90
C GLN A 17 -6.51 9.84 -9.41
N GLN A 18 -6.26 11.15 -9.52
CA GLN A 18 -7.17 12.19 -9.04
C GLN A 18 -8.31 12.55 -10.01
N ASN A 19 -8.38 11.94 -11.20
CA ASN A 19 -9.49 12.22 -12.11
C ASN A 19 -10.79 11.50 -11.69
N ILE A 20 -11.78 12.35 -11.38
CA ILE A 20 -13.25 12.23 -11.34
C ILE A 20 -14.03 11.51 -10.21
N PHE A 21 -13.46 10.70 -9.30
CA PHE A 21 -14.33 10.03 -8.29
C PHE A 21 -13.79 9.76 -6.86
N VAL A 22 -12.55 10.14 -6.51
CA VAL A 22 -11.83 9.35 -5.47
C VAL A 22 -11.92 9.87 -4.03
N PHE A 23 -12.42 11.07 -3.71
CA PHE A 23 -12.27 11.59 -2.34
C PHE A 23 -13.50 12.12 -1.58
N SER A 24 -14.71 12.15 -2.14
CA SER A 24 -15.91 12.52 -1.35
C SER A 24 -16.79 11.33 -0.97
N ALA A 25 -16.62 10.14 -1.57
CA ALA A 25 -17.38 8.94 -1.22
C ALA A 25 -16.59 7.65 -1.51
N PRO A 26 -16.22 6.83 -0.50
CA PRO A 26 -15.94 7.10 0.91
C PRO A 26 -14.63 6.41 1.39
N THR A 27 -14.02 6.91 2.47
CA THR A 27 -12.94 6.21 3.22
C THR A 27 -13.28 4.75 3.57
N MET A 28 -14.56 4.39 3.59
CA MET A 28 -15.05 3.02 3.77
C MET A 28 -14.77 2.09 2.58
N ILE A 29 -14.82 2.55 1.32
CA ILE A 29 -14.46 1.69 0.17
C ILE A 29 -12.96 1.40 0.19
N SER A 30 -12.14 2.40 0.51
CA SER A 30 -10.71 2.21 0.71
C SER A 30 -10.43 1.26 1.88
N LEU A 31 -11.17 1.37 2.98
CA LEU A 31 -11.02 0.44 4.10
C LEU A 31 -11.39 -1.00 3.71
N VAL A 32 -12.45 -1.20 2.91
CA VAL A 32 -12.81 -2.53 2.38
C VAL A 32 -11.71 -3.08 1.46
N TYR A 33 -11.11 -2.23 0.63
CA TYR A 33 -9.95 -2.62 -0.19
C TYR A 33 -8.79 -3.12 0.67
N TYR A 34 -8.35 -2.32 1.66
CA TYR A 34 -7.24 -2.73 2.54
C TYR A 34 -7.63 -3.93 3.40
N PHE A 35 -8.89 -4.04 3.82
CA PHE A 35 -9.38 -5.22 4.54
C PHE A 35 -9.26 -6.47 3.68
N ALA A 36 -9.70 -6.42 2.42
CA ALA A 36 -9.63 -7.55 1.51
C ALA A 36 -8.17 -7.93 1.17
N GLU A 37 -7.32 -6.93 0.95
CA GLU A 37 -5.90 -7.13 0.68
C GLU A 37 -5.18 -7.75 1.88
N GLU A 38 -5.36 -7.21 3.09
CA GLU A 38 -4.76 -7.79 4.30
C GLU A 38 -5.37 -9.14 4.66
N PHE A 39 -6.66 -9.35 4.42
CA PHE A 39 -7.26 -10.67 4.55
C PHE A 39 -6.56 -11.67 3.62
N LEU A 40 -6.34 -11.32 2.35
CA LEU A 40 -5.68 -12.19 1.39
C LEU A 40 -4.24 -12.49 1.81
N PHE A 41 -3.43 -11.48 2.11
CA PHE A 41 -2.00 -11.66 2.36
C PHE A 41 -1.70 -12.15 3.78
N ARG A 42 -2.33 -11.55 4.81
CA ARG A 42 -1.99 -11.79 6.23
C ARG A 42 -2.94 -12.79 6.88
N GLY A 43 -4.18 -12.87 6.41
CA GLY A 43 -5.17 -13.86 6.84
C GLY A 43 -4.97 -15.19 6.12
N PHE A 44 -5.33 -15.24 4.85
CA PHE A 44 -5.38 -16.45 4.06
C PHE A 44 -4.00 -16.98 3.67
N LEU A 45 -3.19 -16.19 2.97
CA LEU A 45 -1.92 -16.65 2.43
C LEU A 45 -0.88 -16.90 3.54
N PHE A 46 -0.67 -15.95 4.45
CA PHE A 46 0.31 -16.09 5.53
C PHE A 46 -0.02 -17.24 6.49
N PHE A 47 -1.24 -17.33 7.01
CA PHE A 47 -1.57 -18.44 7.92
C PHE A 47 -1.78 -19.76 7.17
N GLY A 48 -2.29 -19.74 5.94
CA GLY A 48 -2.45 -20.95 5.12
C GLY A 48 -1.13 -21.60 4.71
N LEU A 49 -0.06 -20.82 4.54
CA LEU A 49 1.29 -21.33 4.24
C LEU A 49 2.12 -21.65 5.49
N TRP A 50 1.69 -21.21 6.66
CA TRP A 50 2.46 -21.32 7.91
C TRP A 50 2.87 -22.75 8.23
N ASP A 51 1.97 -23.72 8.07
CA ASP A 51 2.27 -25.10 8.46
C ASP A 51 3.31 -25.77 7.57
N ARG A 52 3.41 -25.34 6.32
CA ARG A 52 4.36 -25.89 5.36
C ARG A 52 5.72 -25.21 5.43
N PHE A 53 5.74 -23.88 5.53
CA PHE A 53 6.96 -23.08 5.35
C PHE A 53 7.47 -22.43 6.64
N LYS A 54 6.66 -22.43 7.71
CA LYS A 54 6.98 -21.84 9.02
C LYS A 54 7.50 -20.41 8.85
N TYR A 55 8.67 -20.07 9.40
CA TYR A 55 9.24 -18.72 9.29
C TYR A 55 9.58 -18.30 7.86
N HIS A 56 9.75 -19.22 6.90
CA HIS A 56 9.95 -18.84 5.49
C HIS A 56 8.70 -18.19 4.88
N THR A 57 7.53 -18.40 5.49
CA THR A 57 6.28 -17.76 5.07
C THR A 57 6.38 -16.24 5.08
N PHE A 58 7.15 -15.66 6.01
CA PHE A 58 7.41 -14.21 6.02
C PHE A 58 8.06 -13.76 4.72
N TRP A 59 9.07 -14.46 4.22
CA TRP A 59 9.75 -14.07 2.99
C TRP A 59 8.86 -14.30 1.77
N ILE A 60 8.26 -15.49 1.67
CA ILE A 60 7.44 -15.89 0.52
C ILE A 60 6.27 -14.91 0.32
N THR A 61 5.49 -14.66 1.37
CA THR A 61 4.29 -13.82 1.26
C THR A 61 4.64 -12.36 1.01
N ASN A 62 5.75 -11.85 1.56
CA ASN A 62 6.12 -10.45 1.37
C ASN A 62 6.82 -10.18 0.03
N VAL A 63 7.49 -11.17 -0.58
CA VAL A 63 7.90 -11.07 -1.98
C VAL A 63 6.68 -10.97 -2.89
N ILE A 64 5.67 -11.83 -2.69
CA ILE A 64 4.43 -11.79 -3.49
C ILE A 64 3.71 -10.44 -3.27
N PHE A 65 3.65 -9.95 -2.04
CA PHE A 65 3.07 -8.64 -1.71
C PHE A 65 3.81 -7.48 -2.39
N ALA A 66 5.15 -7.51 -2.45
CA ALA A 66 5.93 -6.51 -3.17
C ALA A 66 5.69 -6.60 -4.69
N ILE A 67 5.58 -7.80 -5.25
CA ILE A 67 5.20 -7.99 -6.66
C ILE A 67 3.80 -7.42 -6.93
N PHE A 68 2.87 -7.56 -5.98
CA PHE A 68 1.54 -6.96 -6.08
C PHE A 68 1.56 -5.42 -6.14
N HIS A 69 2.68 -4.79 -5.79
CA HIS A 69 2.90 -3.34 -5.90
C HIS A 69 3.61 -2.93 -7.21
N VAL A 70 3.96 -3.86 -8.10
CA VAL A 70 4.57 -3.52 -9.39
C VAL A 70 3.63 -2.63 -10.20
N GLY A 71 4.18 -1.58 -10.80
CA GLY A 71 3.43 -0.51 -11.49
C GLY A 71 3.30 0.77 -10.65
N LYS A 72 3.54 0.69 -9.33
CA LYS A 72 3.70 1.85 -8.45
C LYS A 72 5.13 2.41 -8.54
N PRO A 73 5.40 3.62 -7.99
CA PRO A 73 6.76 4.16 -7.93
C PRO A 73 7.75 3.16 -7.34
N THR A 74 8.93 3.02 -7.95
CA THR A 74 9.90 1.96 -7.63
C THR A 74 10.22 1.87 -6.13
N LEU A 75 10.36 3.00 -5.44
CA LEU A 75 10.60 2.98 -4.00
C LEU A 75 9.40 2.42 -3.21
N GLU A 76 8.17 2.64 -3.66
CA GLU A 76 6.99 2.05 -3.02
C GLU A 76 7.04 0.51 -3.08
N VAL A 77 7.56 -0.09 -4.16
CA VAL A 77 7.74 -1.55 -4.25
C VAL A 77 8.72 -2.06 -3.20
N PHE A 78 9.88 -1.38 -3.03
CA PHE A 78 10.86 -1.73 -1.99
C PHE A 78 10.30 -1.53 -0.57
N PHE A 79 9.55 -0.44 -0.36
CA PHE A 79 8.91 -0.19 0.93
C PHE A 79 7.73 -1.13 1.20
N ALA A 80 7.03 -1.61 0.17
CA ALA A 80 5.95 -2.59 0.31
C ALA A 80 6.48 -3.91 0.87
N PHE A 81 7.63 -4.39 0.41
CA PHE A 81 8.29 -5.55 1.01
C PHE A 81 8.57 -5.33 2.51
N SER A 82 9.19 -4.20 2.84
CA SER A 82 9.61 -3.87 4.21
C SER A 82 8.43 -3.67 5.15
N LEU A 83 7.42 -2.89 4.73
CA LEU A 83 6.16 -2.73 5.46
C LEU A 83 5.44 -4.06 5.58
N GLY A 84 5.46 -4.88 4.53
CA GLY A 84 4.81 -6.18 4.54
C GLY A 84 5.36 -7.12 5.61
N LEU A 85 6.67 -7.11 5.88
CA LEU A 85 7.26 -7.85 6.99
C LEU A 85 6.72 -7.38 8.35
N VAL A 86 6.56 -6.06 8.54
CA VAL A 86 5.97 -5.47 9.76
C VAL A 86 4.50 -5.88 9.92
N LEU A 87 3.73 -5.85 8.84
CA LEU A 87 2.32 -6.27 8.83
C LEU A 87 2.20 -7.77 9.14
N SER A 88 3.04 -8.59 8.51
CA SER A 88 3.10 -10.04 8.76
C SER A 88 3.49 -10.35 10.20
N TYR A 89 4.44 -9.60 10.77
CA TYR A 89 4.85 -9.76 12.17
C TYR A 89 3.72 -9.37 13.12
N THR A 90 3.06 -8.24 12.84
CA THR A 90 1.89 -7.79 13.59
C THR A 90 0.80 -8.87 13.58
N SER A 91 0.49 -9.43 12.41
CA SER A 91 -0.50 -10.51 12.31
C SER A 91 -0.06 -11.78 13.00
N PHE A 92 1.21 -12.17 12.86
CA PHE A 92 1.77 -13.32 13.56
C PHE A 92 1.67 -13.20 15.09
N LYS A 93 1.92 -12.01 15.64
CA LYS A 93 1.85 -11.72 17.08
C LYS A 93 0.42 -11.64 17.60
N THR A 94 -0.46 -10.97 16.87
CA THR A 94 -1.86 -10.74 17.28
C THR A 94 -2.79 -11.88 16.89
N LYS A 95 -2.32 -12.83 16.07
CA LYS A 95 -3.13 -13.89 15.45
C LYS A 95 -4.33 -13.34 14.67
N SER A 96 -4.18 -12.15 14.10
CA SER A 96 -5.24 -11.44 13.38
C SER A 96 -4.69 -10.56 12.26
N PHE A 97 -5.40 -10.45 11.13
CA PHE A 97 -5.08 -9.53 10.04
C PHE A 97 -5.67 -8.12 10.26
N ILE A 98 -6.57 -7.96 11.24
CA ILE A 98 -7.26 -6.67 11.50
C ILE A 98 -6.27 -5.55 11.90
N PRO A 99 -5.30 -5.76 12.80
CA PRO A 99 -4.34 -4.72 13.12
C PRO A 99 -3.47 -4.33 11.90
N ALA A 100 -3.13 -5.30 11.04
CA ALA A 100 -2.42 -5.03 9.80
C ALA A 100 -3.27 -4.18 8.85
N THR A 101 -4.58 -4.42 8.77
CA THR A 101 -5.54 -3.61 7.98
C THR A 101 -5.51 -2.15 8.41
N ILE A 102 -5.57 -1.90 9.71
CA ILE A 102 -5.57 -0.55 10.26
C ILE A 102 -4.23 0.15 9.96
N ILE A 103 -3.11 -0.54 10.17
CA ILE A 103 -1.77 0.01 9.91
C ILE A 103 -1.62 0.33 8.42
N HIS A 104 -1.98 -0.60 7.53
CA HIS A 104 -1.81 -0.40 6.10
C HIS A 104 -2.70 0.74 5.59
N PHE A 105 -3.97 0.77 5.99
CA PHE A 105 -4.87 1.88 5.68
C PHE A 105 -4.32 3.23 6.16
N ALA A 106 -3.80 3.29 7.40
CA ALA A 106 -3.23 4.53 7.94
C ALA A 106 -1.99 5.00 7.14
N VAL A 107 -1.09 4.09 6.78
CA VAL A 107 0.09 4.42 5.96
C VAL A 107 -0.33 4.97 4.60
N ALA A 108 -1.27 4.32 3.93
CA ALA A 108 -1.78 4.75 2.64
C ALA A 108 -2.48 6.11 2.73
N LEU A 109 -3.32 6.31 3.75
CA LEU A 109 -4.01 7.57 3.98
C LEU A 109 -3.01 8.73 4.18
N ILE A 110 -1.99 8.53 5.02
CA ILE A 110 -0.96 9.54 5.26
C ILE A 110 -0.19 9.86 3.98
N LEU A 111 0.22 8.84 3.20
CA LEU A 111 0.94 9.07 1.95
C LEU A 111 0.09 9.88 0.95
N ASN A 112 -1.17 9.50 0.77
CA ASN A 112 -2.10 10.21 -0.11
C ASN A 112 -2.29 11.67 0.33
N ILE A 113 -2.46 11.92 1.64
CA ILE A 113 -2.59 13.28 2.17
C ILE A 113 -1.33 14.10 1.89
N LEU A 114 -0.15 13.55 2.15
CA LEU A 114 1.12 14.23 1.93
C LEU A 114 1.33 14.58 0.45
N VAL A 115 1.05 13.66 -0.46
CA VAL A 115 1.20 13.90 -1.90
C VAL A 115 0.19 14.92 -2.41
N THR A 116 -1.05 14.86 -1.95
CA THR A 116 -2.19 15.61 -2.53
C THR A 116 -2.43 16.98 -1.91
N TYR A 117 -2.09 17.18 -0.64
CA TYR A 117 -2.41 18.44 0.06
C TYR A 117 -1.16 19.18 0.56
N VAL A 118 -0.03 18.50 0.65
CA VAL A 118 1.19 19.09 1.23
C VAL A 118 2.27 19.35 0.18
N PHE A 119 2.45 18.42 -0.76
CA PHE A 119 3.56 18.48 -1.73
C PHE A 119 3.12 18.56 -3.19
N THR A 120 1.84 18.80 -3.48
CA THR A 120 1.32 18.90 -4.84
C THR A 120 2.09 19.95 -5.65
N PRO A 121 2.63 19.61 -6.83
CA PRO A 121 3.25 20.59 -7.69
C PRO A 121 2.18 21.61 -8.14
N THR A 122 2.46 22.90 -7.95
CA THR A 122 1.58 24.02 -8.36
C THR A 122 1.51 24.22 -9.87
N ASN A 123 2.28 23.45 -10.64
CA ASN A 123 2.25 23.49 -12.09
C ASN A 123 1.39 22.33 -12.61
N PRO A 124 0.42 22.59 -13.52
CA PRO A 124 -0.25 21.52 -14.22
C PRO A 124 0.83 20.81 -15.03
N VAL A 125 1.19 19.59 -14.61
CA VAL A 125 1.91 18.68 -15.48
C VAL A 125 1.02 18.54 -16.70
N ASN A 126 1.46 19.08 -17.84
CA ASN A 126 0.80 18.88 -19.11
C ASN A 126 0.65 17.37 -19.27
N LEU A 127 -0.57 16.88 -19.06
CA LEU A 127 -0.99 15.50 -19.26
C LEU A 127 -0.91 15.21 -20.76
N VAL A 128 0.31 15.06 -21.28
CA VAL A 128 0.52 14.27 -22.48
C VAL A 128 0.36 12.83 -22.01
N MET A 129 -0.87 12.31 -22.12
CA MET A 129 -1.12 10.89 -21.93
C MET A 129 -0.24 10.13 -22.92
N PRO A 130 0.73 9.30 -22.49
CA PRO A 130 1.18 8.23 -23.35
C PRO A 130 0.09 7.14 -23.26
N PHE A 131 -0.41 6.78 -24.43
CA PHE A 131 -1.33 5.69 -24.73
C PHE A 131 -1.16 4.46 -23.85
#